data_AF-A0A358RM64-F1
#
_entry.id   AF-A0A358RM64-F1
#
_cell.length_a   1.000
_cell.length_b   1.000
_cell.length_c   1.000
_cell.angle_alpha   90.00
_cell.angle_beta   90.00
_cell.angle_gamma   90.00
#
_symmetry.space_group_name_H-M   'P 1'
#
loop_
_entity.id
_entity.type
_entity.pdbx_description
1 polymer ?
#
loop_
_entity_poly.entity_id
_entity_poly.type
_entity_poly.pdbx_seq_one_letter_code
_entity_poly.pdbx_strand_id
1 'polypeptide(L)'
;GQSAVGKSSLLNNILDCDLLEVGELAKKIKRGKNTTRKTEIFHIGESTYFVDTCGFSMLETVDVAPENLRLYFDDLEAFRKECRFNMCTHIDEPDCAVKAHVGKEIGEGRYERYKTIYQELVERKEKQYD
;
A
#
# COMPACT_ATOMS: atom_id res chain seq x y z
N GLY A 1 -5.72 4.84 -2.45
CA GLY A 1 -6.52 4.01 -1.52
C GLY A 1 -7.72 3.41 -2.22
N GLN A 2 -8.27 2.31 -1.70
CA GLN A 2 -9.36 1.55 -2.33
C GLN A 2 -10.59 2.43 -2.66
N SER A 3 -11.43 1.98 -3.60
CA SER A 3 -12.70 2.65 -3.89
C SER A 3 -13.59 2.72 -2.65
N ALA A 4 -14.38 3.78 -2.53
CA ALA A 4 -15.35 4.02 -1.45
C ALA A 4 -14.78 4.17 -0.01
N VAL A 5 -13.46 4.35 0.18
CA VAL A 5 -12.86 4.65 1.49
C VAL A 5 -13.05 6.10 1.96
N GLY A 6 -13.76 6.94 1.20
CA GLY A 6 -14.04 8.34 1.57
C GLY A 6 -13.04 9.39 1.05
N LYS A 7 -12.21 9.08 0.04
CA LYS A 7 -11.22 10.03 -0.54
C LYS A 7 -11.85 11.35 -0.98
N SER A 8 -12.92 11.29 -1.78
CA SER A 8 -13.60 12.48 -2.29
C SER A 8 -14.30 13.28 -1.18
N SER A 9 -14.86 12.60 -0.17
CA SER A 9 -15.43 13.27 1.02
C SER A 9 -14.36 13.97 1.86
N LEU A 10 -13.17 13.36 2.01
CA LEU A 10 -12.04 13.97 2.69
C LEU A 10 -11.54 15.22 1.94
N LEU A 11 -11.48 15.15 0.61
CA LEU A 11 -11.11 16.29 -0.24
C LEU A 11 -12.11 17.45 -0.06
N ASN A 12 -13.41 17.21 -0.18
CA ASN A 12 -14.42 18.27 0.00
C ASN A 12 -14.30 18.96 1.37
N ASN A 13 -14.04 18.20 2.44
CA ASN A 13 -13.83 18.77 3.79
C ASN A 13 -12.55 19.61 3.91
N ILE A 14 -11.46 19.21 3.25
CA ILE A 14 -10.20 19.98 3.24
C ILE A 14 -10.35 21.27 2.43
N LEU A 15 -11.14 21.21 1.36
CA LEU A 15 -11.31 22.30 0.40
C LEU A 15 -12.41 23.29 0.76
N ASP A 16 -13.25 22.98 1.76
CA ASP A 16 -14.49 23.70 2.10
C ASP A 16 -15.36 24.00 0.86
N CYS A 17 -15.43 23.03 -0.06
CA CYS A 17 -16.13 23.18 -1.33
C CYS A 17 -16.74 21.85 -1.82
N ASP A 18 -17.88 21.93 -2.50
CA ASP A 18 -18.58 20.80 -3.12
C ASP A 18 -18.13 20.56 -4.57
N LEU A 19 -16.82 20.55 -4.82
CA LEU A 19 -16.28 20.39 -6.18
C LEU A 19 -16.45 18.97 -6.74
N LEU A 20 -16.46 17.95 -5.87
CA LEU A 20 -16.66 16.56 -6.28
C LEU A 20 -18.13 16.18 -6.07
N GLU A 21 -18.83 15.79 -7.14
CA GLU A 21 -20.15 15.14 -7.05
C GLU A 21 -20.01 13.85 -6.21
N VAL A 22 -20.33 13.94 -4.92
CA VAL A 22 -20.47 12.77 -4.03
C VAL A 22 -21.76 12.07 -4.42
N GLY A 23 -21.71 11.29 -5.50
CA GLY A 23 -22.89 10.72 -6.12
C GLY A 23 -23.78 9.98 -5.11
N GLU A 24 -25.05 10.37 -5.07
CA GLU A 24 -26.16 9.69 -4.41
C GLU A 24 -26.35 8.21 -4.85
N LEU A 25 -25.50 7.72 -5.76
CA LEU A 25 -25.49 6.40 -6.36
C LEU A 25 -25.09 5.25 -5.41
N ALA A 26 -24.72 5.52 -4.16
CA ALA A 26 -24.43 4.47 -3.17
C ALA A 26 -25.69 3.76 -2.63
N LYS A 27 -26.88 4.37 -2.72
CA LYS A 27 -28.10 3.80 -2.13
C LYS A 27 -28.82 2.77 -3.00
N LYS A 28 -28.61 2.74 -4.32
CA LYS A 28 -29.44 1.94 -5.24
C LYS A 28 -28.87 0.58 -5.64
N ILE A 29 -27.58 0.33 -5.39
CA ILE A 29 -26.92 -0.92 -5.79
C ILE A 29 -26.06 -1.39 -4.62
N LYS A 30 -26.42 -2.53 -4.01
CA LYS A 30 -25.69 -3.22 -2.92
C LYS A 30 -24.32 -3.78 -3.37
N ARG A 31 -23.56 -3.02 -4.15
CA ARG A 31 -22.22 -3.36 -4.63
C ARG A 31 -21.54 -2.06 -5.05
N GLY A 32 -20.51 -1.65 -4.29
CA GLY A 32 -19.75 -0.44 -4.56
C GLY A 32 -19.20 -0.44 -5.98
N LYS A 33 -19.73 0.43 -6.84
CA LYS A 33 -19.32 0.58 -8.24
C LYS A 33 -18.82 2.00 -8.43
N ASN A 34 -17.59 2.11 -8.93
CA ASN A 34 -16.80 3.34 -9.06
C ASN A 34 -17.59 4.52 -9.64
N THR A 35 -17.54 5.68 -8.98
CA THR A 35 -18.09 6.95 -9.49
C THR A 35 -17.05 8.00 -9.89
N THR A 36 -15.80 7.93 -9.44
CA THR A 36 -14.71 8.74 -10.03
C THR A 36 -14.10 7.95 -11.18
N ARG A 37 -14.44 8.30 -12.43
CA ARG A 37 -13.85 7.71 -13.66
C ARG A 37 -12.76 8.58 -14.30
N LYS A 38 -12.58 9.80 -13.80
CA LYS A 38 -11.60 10.77 -14.28
C LYS A 38 -10.60 11.04 -13.17
N THR A 39 -9.32 11.16 -13.53
CA THR A 39 -8.33 11.75 -12.64
C THR A 39 -8.46 13.26 -12.78
N GLU A 40 -8.72 13.94 -11.68
CA GLU A 40 -8.92 15.39 -11.66
C GLU A 40 -7.84 16.05 -10.81
N ILE A 41 -7.33 17.20 -11.28
CA ILE A 41 -6.36 18.01 -10.56
C ILE A 41 -7.07 19.27 -10.08
N PHE A 42 -7.09 19.47 -8.78
CA PHE A 42 -7.57 20.68 -8.12
C PHE A 42 -6.36 21.51 -7.68
N HIS A 43 -6.47 22.83 -7.76
CA HIS A 43 -5.45 23.75 -7.26
C HIS A 43 -6.05 24.60 -6.13
N ILE A 44 -5.31 24.75 -5.03
CA ILE A 44 -5.68 25.61 -3.89
C ILE A 44 -4.55 26.61 -3.65
N GLY A 45 -4.91 27.87 -3.43
CA GLY A 45 -3.95 28.92 -3.14
C GLY A 45 -3.09 29.19 -4.37
N GLU A 46 -1.80 29.47 -4.18
CA GLU A 46 -0.90 29.77 -5.29
C GLU A 46 -0.07 28.55 -5.73
N SER A 47 0.20 27.60 -4.84
CA SER A 47 1.22 26.56 -5.07
C SER A 47 0.83 25.15 -4.62
N THR A 48 -0.45 24.87 -4.31
CA THR A 48 -0.89 23.56 -3.81
C THR A 48 -1.80 22.87 -4.81
N TYR A 49 -1.51 21.61 -5.12
CA TYR A 49 -2.30 20.80 -6.05
C TYR A 49 -2.78 19.51 -5.39
N PHE A 50 -4.05 19.17 -5.61
CA PHE A 50 -4.66 17.91 -5.20
C PHE A 50 -5.01 17.10 -6.44
N VAL A 51 -4.74 15.79 -6.38
CA VAL A 51 -5.08 14.88 -7.48
C VAL A 51 -6.06 13.85 -6.93
N ASP A 52 -7.33 13.90 -7.34
CA ASP A 52 -8.27 12.82 -7.05
C ASP A 52 -8.09 11.73 -8.10
N THR A 53 -7.43 10.65 -7.70
CA THR A 53 -7.25 9.45 -8.53
C THR A 53 -8.38 8.47 -8.25
N CYS A 54 -8.82 7.75 -9.28
CA CYS A 54 -9.67 6.58 -9.13
C CYS A 54 -9.11 5.65 -8.03
N GLY A 55 -9.97 5.22 -7.11
CA GLY A 55 -9.58 4.16 -6.19
C GLY A 55 -9.20 2.91 -6.97
N PHE A 56 -8.14 2.23 -6.56
CA PHE A 56 -7.85 0.88 -7.07
C PHE A 56 -8.79 -0.12 -6.40
N SER A 57 -9.39 -1.04 -7.16
CA SER A 57 -10.15 -2.16 -6.57
C SER A 57 -9.22 -3.21 -5.97
N MET A 58 -8.08 -3.41 -6.62
CA MET A 58 -6.96 -4.24 -6.19
C MET A 58 -5.70 -3.48 -6.60
N LEU A 59 -4.69 -3.46 -5.74
CA LEU A 59 -3.41 -2.85 -6.12
C LEU A 59 -2.82 -3.78 -7.18
N GLU A 60 -2.83 -3.35 -8.44
CA GLU A 60 -2.21 -4.13 -9.51
C GLU A 60 -0.72 -4.32 -9.20
N THR A 61 -0.21 -5.45 -9.66
CA THR A 61 1.05 -6.07 -9.24
C THR A 61 2.21 -5.09 -9.17
N VAL A 62 2.81 -4.97 -7.98
CA VAL A 62 4.11 -4.33 -7.83
C VAL A 62 5.15 -5.29 -8.41
N ASP A 63 5.82 -4.89 -9.49
CA ASP A 63 6.91 -5.66 -10.10
C ASP A 63 8.18 -5.47 -9.26
N VAL A 64 8.28 -6.26 -8.19
CA VAL A 64 9.40 -6.26 -7.25
C VAL A 64 9.89 -7.69 -7.10
N ALA A 65 11.18 -7.90 -7.33
CA ALA A 65 11.82 -9.16 -7.01
C ALA A 65 11.66 -9.45 -5.50
N PRO A 66 11.29 -10.68 -5.08
CA PRO A 66 11.08 -11.02 -3.66
C PRO A 66 12.21 -10.56 -2.74
N GLU A 67 13.46 -10.76 -3.19
CA GLU A 67 14.68 -10.36 -2.49
C GLU A 67 14.80 -8.84 -2.21
N ASN A 68 14.10 -8.02 -3.00
CA ASN A 68 14.09 -6.56 -2.87
C ASN A 68 12.92 -6.05 -2.03
N LEU A 69 11.97 -6.90 -1.62
CA LEU A 69 10.79 -6.47 -0.86
C LEU A 69 11.16 -5.71 0.43
N ARG A 70 12.24 -6.14 1.11
CA ARG A 70 12.75 -5.50 2.33
C ARG A 70 13.02 -4.00 2.18
N LEU A 71 13.35 -3.53 0.97
CA LEU A 71 13.65 -2.13 0.69
C LEU A 71 12.40 -1.22 0.78
N TYR A 72 11.21 -1.82 0.82
CA TYR A 72 9.92 -1.10 0.90
C TYR A 72 9.30 -1.14 2.30
N PHE A 73 10.02 -1.69 3.28
CA PHE A 73 9.62 -1.78 4.68
C PHE A 73 10.67 -1.07 5.54
N ASP A 74 10.58 0.27 5.61
CA ASP A 74 11.54 1.12 6.35
C ASP A 74 11.71 0.69 7.81
N ASP A 75 10.64 0.20 8.42
CA ASP A 75 10.59 -0.32 9.77
C ASP A 75 11.41 -1.61 9.96
N LEU A 76 11.52 -2.43 8.92
CA LEU A 76 12.39 -3.61 8.91
C LEU A 76 13.82 -3.23 8.52
N GLU A 77 13.99 -2.36 7.53
CA GLU A 77 15.30 -1.90 7.03
C GLU A 77 16.11 -1.19 8.12
N ALA A 78 15.44 -0.57 9.11
CA ALA A 78 16.07 0.02 10.30
C ALA A 78 16.96 -0.98 11.06
N PHE A 79 16.57 -2.25 11.13
CA PHE A 79 17.29 -3.32 11.84
C PHE A 79 18.16 -4.18 10.92
N ARG A 80 18.15 -3.92 9.61
CA ARG A 80 18.90 -4.72 8.63
C ARG A 80 20.40 -4.74 8.92
N LYS A 81 20.97 -3.61 9.36
CA LYS A 81 22.42 -3.52 9.62
C LYS A 81 22.91 -4.46 10.71
N GLU A 82 21.99 -4.97 11.54
CA GLU A 82 22.26 -5.93 12.61
C GLU A 82 22.08 -7.38 12.16
N CYS A 83 21.51 -7.61 10.97
CA CYS A 83 21.43 -8.95 10.41
C CYS A 83 22.83 -9.48 10.09
N ARG A 84 23.08 -10.74 10.47
CA ARG A 84 24.30 -11.46 10.13
C ARG A 84 24.57 -11.53 8.62
N PHE A 85 23.53 -11.61 7.81
CA PHE A 85 23.62 -11.76 6.37
C PHE A 85 23.31 -10.45 5.64
N ASN A 86 24.22 -10.02 4.76
CA ASN A 86 24.07 -8.78 3.97
C ASN A 86 22.83 -8.75 3.07
N MET A 87 22.40 -9.93 2.62
CA MET A 87 21.24 -10.16 1.74
C MET A 87 20.10 -10.88 2.49
N CYS A 88 19.99 -10.67 3.80
CA CYS A 88 18.89 -11.22 4.59
C CYS A 88 17.54 -10.71 4.04
N THR A 89 16.68 -11.63 3.65
CA THR A 89 15.28 -11.41 3.25
C THR A 89 14.34 -11.38 4.46
N HIS A 90 14.84 -11.71 5.64
CA HIS A 90 14.11 -11.78 6.90
C HIS A 90 13.04 -12.88 6.95
N ILE A 91 13.12 -13.88 6.07
CA ILE A 91 12.19 -14.99 6.00
C ILE A 91 12.81 -16.20 6.72
N ASP A 92 13.74 -16.89 6.06
CA ASP A 92 14.30 -18.15 6.56
C ASP A 92 15.65 -17.99 7.26
N GLU A 93 16.27 -16.81 7.20
CA GLU A 93 17.64 -16.67 7.70
C GLU A 93 17.73 -16.92 9.21
N PRO A 94 18.70 -17.72 9.69
CA PRO A 94 18.96 -17.86 11.10
C PRO A 94 19.52 -16.54 11.67
N ASP A 95 19.33 -16.33 12.98
CA ASP A 95 19.86 -15.16 13.68
C ASP A 95 19.49 -13.80 13.02
N CYS A 96 18.30 -13.72 12.42
CA CYS A 96 17.82 -12.50 11.78
C CYS A 96 17.45 -11.45 12.83
N ALA A 97 18.14 -10.30 12.83
CA ALA A 97 17.88 -9.19 13.75
C ALA A 97 16.44 -8.68 13.63
N VAL A 98 15.92 -8.53 12.40
CA VAL A 98 14.50 -8.18 12.17
C VAL A 98 13.57 -9.13 12.92
N LYS A 99 13.76 -10.47 12.80
CA LYS A 99 12.94 -11.45 13.52
C LYS A 99 13.06 -11.32 15.04
N ALA A 100 14.22 -10.92 15.57
CA ALA A 100 14.44 -10.71 17.00
C ALA A 100 13.73 -9.47 17.59
N HIS A 101 13.37 -8.52 16.72
CA HIS A 101 12.62 -7.28 17.07
C HIS A 101 11.11 -7.39 16.83
N VAL A 102 10.62 -8.50 16.25
CA VAL A 102 9.18 -8.76 16.12
C VAL A 102 8.54 -8.94 17.49
N GLY A 103 7.39 -8.29 17.71
CA GLY A 103 6.69 -8.25 19.00
C GLY A 103 7.23 -7.19 19.96
N LYS A 104 8.27 -6.45 19.56
CA LYS A 104 8.85 -5.33 20.30
C LYS A 104 8.70 -4.06 19.45
N GLU A 105 9.76 -3.63 18.78
CA GLU A 105 9.76 -2.46 17.90
C GLU A 105 9.03 -2.73 16.57
N ILE A 106 9.04 -3.97 16.09
CA ILE A 106 8.29 -4.38 14.90
C ILE A 106 7.01 -5.07 15.34
N GLY A 107 5.86 -4.51 14.97
CA GLY A 107 4.56 -5.12 15.27
C GLY A 107 4.40 -6.48 14.57
N GLU A 108 3.82 -7.46 15.26
CA GLU A 108 3.64 -8.81 14.73
C GLU A 108 2.85 -8.82 13.41
N GLY A 109 1.71 -8.12 13.36
CA GLY A 109 0.89 -8.03 12.14
C GLY A 109 1.61 -7.36 10.97
N ARG A 110 2.62 -6.53 11.24
CA ARG A 110 3.44 -5.88 10.22
C ARG A 110 4.43 -6.87 9.61
N TYR A 111 5.10 -7.67 10.43
CA TYR A 111 5.96 -8.76 9.98
C TYR A 111 5.18 -9.88 9.27
N GLU A 112 4.01 -10.25 9.78
CA GLU A 112 3.13 -11.21 9.10
C GLU A 112 2.74 -10.72 7.70
N ARG A 113 2.37 -9.45 7.58
CA ARG A 113 2.06 -8.85 6.28
C ARG A 113 3.26 -8.84 5.33
N TYR A 114 4.47 -8.59 5.84
CA TYR A 114 5.70 -8.70 5.07
C TYR A 114 5.88 -10.11 4.50
N LYS A 115 5.75 -11.14 5.33
CA LYS A 115 5.83 -12.55 4.90
C LYS A 115 4.78 -12.91 3.85
N THR A 116 3.53 -12.47 4.04
CA THR A 116 2.46 -12.72 3.07
C THR A 116 2.80 -12.15 1.70
N ILE A 117 3.26 -10.89 1.65
CA ILE A 117 3.62 -10.23 0.39
C ILE A 117 4.84 -10.91 -0.23
N TYR A 118 5.84 -11.28 0.57
CA TYR A 118 7.02 -12.00 0.08
C TYR A 118 6.63 -13.30 -0.62
N GLN A 119 5.77 -14.10 0.01
CA GLN A 119 5.30 -15.37 -0.54
C GLN A 119 4.51 -15.14 -1.85
N GLU A 120 3.63 -14.15 -1.89
CA GLU A 120 2.91 -13.79 -3.12
C GLU A 120 3.85 -13.41 -4.28
N LEU A 121 4.98 -12.73 -3.99
CA LEU A 121 5.98 -12.37 -4.99
C LEU A 121 6.76 -13.60 -5.48
N VAL A 122 7.12 -14.53 -4.58
CA VAL A 122 7.80 -15.78 -4.95
C VAL A 122 6.92 -16.62 -5.88
N GLU A 123 5.66 -16.86 -5.50
CA GLU A 123 4.72 -17.64 -6.30
C GLU A 123 4.45 -17.02 -7.68
N ARG A 124 4.44 -15.68 -7.77
CA ARG A 124 4.32 -14.98 -9.05
C ARG A 124 5.57 -15.13 -9.92
N LYS A 125 6.75 -15.02 -9.31
CA LYS A 125 8.03 -15.20 -10.00
C LYS A 125 8.08 -16.60 -10.61
N GLU A 126 7.73 -17.64 -9.85
CA GLU A 126 7.67 -19.03 -10.34
C GLU A 126 6.73 -19.19 -11.55
N LYS A 127 5.49 -18.71 -11.44
CA LYS A 127 4.50 -18.78 -12.54
C LYS A 127 4.88 -17.99 -13.80
N GLN A 128 5.85 -17.09 -13.73
CA GLN A 128 6.33 -16.34 -14.89
C GLN A 128 7.31 -17.15 -15.73
N TYR A 129 7.96 -18.18 -15.14
CA TYR A 129 8.90 -19.06 -15.82
C TYR A 129 8.28 -20.38 -16.30
N ASP A 130 7.02 -20.65 -15.93
CA ASP A 130 6.19 -21.77 -16.41
C ASP A 130 5.41 -21.40 -17.69
#